data_AF-A0A0B4EU04-F1
#
_entry.id   AF-A0A0B4EU04-F1
#
_cell.length_a   1.000
_cell.length_b   1.000
_cell.length_c   1.000
_cell.angle_alpha   90.00
_cell.angle_beta   90.00
_cell.angle_gamma   90.00
#
_symmetry.space_group_name_H-M   'P 1'
#
loop_
_entity.id
_entity.type
_entity.pdbx_description
1 polymer ?
#
loop_
_entity_poly.entity_id
_entity_poly.type
_entity_poly.pdbx_seq_one_letter_code
_entity_poly.pdbx_strand_id
1 'polypeptide(L)'
;MALVRVLAASCLLVSTSLGSGIQRREETARELKPFYAPNSGPCETYNITERCTGSEGWCSEQSYYKQDGYKSQDECFNDRKGQIPWAYMNVDCSLKVLSCDGSDGMCFRIENEDRRHTCFLRYLKGYFLEPHTPGCVSGPVGVEKDERCSGTKAYCGAARQVKAYGSEQACLRRRQTAPAGERKKTPFLPAQRVCASDAASEVCIGTEATCRGDAKCLDRRQQPPFLHPWSASCDHHSPEDSEACAGTAQYCSDETRIKWYGSRKDCINSRGAPEPVRWLQPSEAKGCTNGTEICEGTEAVCWPVPSKRDECFRARGLAPFLLPNSKAKAGTEAALGTDEWCHKGFHDHGYDSENECFQRRGHDQDALHAKLAKEYKGKFKEILYKIMPNITTEAAKRELIAKKGTAEDFKRESTHALKMFLDGLPKRAADEAIFSKWFTVSKPKM
;
A
#
# COMPACT_ATOMS: atom_id res chain seq x y z
N MET A 1 -37.91 63.44 -0.71
CA MET A 1 -36.72 63.95 -0.01
C MET A 1 -35.59 63.95 -1.04
N ALA A 2 -35.43 65.03 -1.79
CA ALA A 2 -34.43 66.10 -1.57
C ALA A 2 -33.00 65.53 -1.68
N LEU A 3 -32.31 65.52 -2.84
CA LEU A 3 -31.83 66.63 -3.70
C LEU A 3 -30.72 67.44 -3.03
N VAL A 4 -29.44 67.13 -3.34
CA VAL A 4 -28.32 68.09 -3.32
C VAL A 4 -27.32 67.72 -4.44
N ARG A 5 -27.46 68.39 -5.59
CA ARG A 5 -26.33 68.86 -6.42
C ARG A 5 -25.88 70.20 -5.82
N VAL A 6 -24.65 70.65 -6.15
CA VAL A 6 -24.28 72.04 -6.57
C VAL A 6 -22.82 72.41 -6.21
N LEU A 7 -22.05 72.71 -7.30
CA LEU A 7 -20.97 73.71 -7.46
C LEU A 7 -19.62 73.53 -6.72
N ALA A 8 -18.45 74.01 -7.17
CA ALA A 8 -17.99 74.86 -8.29
C ALA A 8 -16.47 74.55 -8.47
N ALA A 9 -15.93 74.43 -9.68
CA ALA A 9 -15.34 75.53 -10.48
C ALA A 9 -14.40 76.46 -9.70
N SER A 10 -13.08 76.35 -9.95
CA SER A 10 -12.09 77.46 -10.02
C SER A 10 -10.66 76.92 -9.91
N CYS A 11 -9.92 76.90 -11.02
CA CYS A 11 -8.49 77.28 -11.10
C CYS A 11 -7.97 77.05 -12.53
N LEU A 12 -8.16 78.08 -13.35
CA LEU A 12 -7.45 78.29 -14.60
C LEU A 12 -6.29 79.26 -14.32
N LEU A 13 -5.15 78.99 -14.97
CA LEU A 13 -4.06 79.90 -15.32
C LEU A 13 -3.03 80.26 -14.23
N VAL A 14 -1.86 79.59 -14.29
CA VAL A 14 -0.56 80.28 -14.44
C VAL A 14 0.30 79.45 -15.40
N SER A 15 0.47 79.99 -16.61
CA SER A 15 1.50 79.58 -17.56
C SER A 15 2.73 80.45 -17.32
N THR A 16 3.82 79.87 -16.82
CA THR A 16 5.15 80.47 -16.94
C THR A 16 6.13 79.43 -17.45
N SER A 17 6.61 79.69 -18.66
CA SER A 17 7.68 79.02 -19.37
C SER A 17 9.00 79.09 -18.62
N LEU A 18 9.58 77.93 -18.30
CA LEU A 18 11.02 77.76 -18.20
C LEU A 18 11.40 76.51 -19.00
N GLY A 19 11.85 76.77 -20.23
CA GLY A 19 12.54 75.78 -21.04
C GLY A 19 13.84 75.40 -20.36
N SER A 20 13.92 74.17 -19.89
CA SER A 20 15.17 73.46 -19.65
C SER A 20 14.99 72.13 -20.34
N GLY A 21 15.82 71.88 -21.34
CA GLY A 21 15.74 70.70 -22.20
C GLY A 21 15.85 69.43 -21.39
N ILE A 22 14.69 68.82 -21.07
CA ILE A 22 14.62 67.41 -20.74
C ILE A 22 14.79 66.70 -22.08
N GLN A 23 16.05 66.37 -22.41
CA GLN A 23 16.31 65.25 -23.31
C GLN A 23 15.61 64.04 -22.69
N ARG A 24 14.38 63.75 -23.13
CA ARG A 24 13.81 62.40 -23.03
C ARG A 24 14.79 61.52 -23.79
N ARG A 25 15.77 60.96 -23.07
CA ARG A 25 16.40 59.72 -23.51
C ARG A 25 15.21 58.78 -23.72
N GLU A 26 14.99 58.41 -24.98
CA GLU A 26 14.28 57.19 -25.30
C GLU A 26 15.08 56.06 -24.64
N GLU A 27 14.81 55.80 -23.37
CA GLU A 27 15.08 54.50 -22.78
C GLU A 27 14.18 53.53 -23.54
N THR A 28 14.73 52.96 -24.60
CA THR A 28 14.20 51.76 -25.22
C THR A 28 13.91 50.78 -24.09
N ALA A 29 12.63 50.54 -23.83
CA ALA A 29 12.18 49.66 -22.77
C ALA A 29 12.88 48.31 -22.96
N ARG A 30 13.90 48.05 -22.15
CA ARG A 30 14.69 46.82 -22.23
C ARG A 30 13.73 45.66 -22.00
N GLU A 31 13.65 44.75 -22.97
CA GLU A 31 12.84 43.56 -22.82
C GLU A 31 13.38 42.74 -21.65
N LEU A 32 12.55 42.57 -20.62
CA LEU A 32 12.94 41.83 -19.42
C LEU A 32 13.24 40.37 -19.79
N LYS A 33 14.39 39.86 -19.36
CA LYS A 33 14.79 38.46 -19.53
C LYS A 33 13.80 37.53 -18.80
N PRO A 34 13.56 36.31 -19.29
CA PRO A 34 12.78 35.32 -18.54
C PRO A 34 13.56 34.89 -17.29
N PHE A 35 12.82 34.56 -16.23
CA PHE A 35 13.42 33.95 -15.04
C PHE A 35 13.65 32.45 -15.27
N TYR A 36 14.88 31.97 -15.10
CA TYR A 36 15.24 30.57 -15.24
C TYR A 36 15.23 29.83 -13.90
N ALA A 37 14.56 28.68 -13.86
CA ALA A 37 14.71 27.73 -12.75
C ALA A 37 16.10 27.05 -12.83
N PRO A 38 16.66 26.60 -11.69
CA PRO A 38 17.87 25.78 -11.69
C PRO A 38 17.70 24.53 -12.57
N ASN A 39 18.77 24.12 -13.24
CA ASN A 39 18.79 22.97 -14.16
C ASN A 39 17.75 23.05 -15.30
N SER A 40 17.32 24.27 -15.68
CA SER A 40 16.42 24.45 -16.83
C SER A 40 17.12 24.36 -18.19
N GLY A 41 18.42 24.05 -18.19
CA GLY A 41 19.25 23.84 -19.37
C GLY A 41 20.43 22.90 -19.07
N PRO A 42 21.26 22.59 -20.08
CA PRO A 42 22.43 21.73 -19.91
C PRO A 42 23.40 22.36 -18.90
N CYS A 43 23.70 21.61 -17.84
CA CYS A 43 24.70 21.95 -16.83
C CYS A 43 26.00 21.21 -17.17
N GLU A 44 26.87 21.82 -17.97
CA GLU A 44 28.22 21.30 -18.18
C GLU A 44 29.12 21.68 -17.01
N THR A 45 30.00 20.77 -16.60
CA THR A 45 30.85 20.91 -15.40
C THR A 45 31.73 22.16 -15.38
N TYR A 46 31.98 22.76 -16.55
CA TYR A 46 32.87 23.92 -16.72
C TYR A 46 32.18 25.17 -17.24
N ASN A 47 30.90 25.10 -17.62
CA ASN A 47 30.17 26.22 -18.19
C ASN A 47 28.90 26.48 -17.39
N ILE A 48 29.08 27.20 -16.28
CA ILE A 48 27.99 27.60 -15.41
C ILE A 48 27.19 28.67 -16.13
N THR A 49 25.97 28.34 -16.55
CA THR A 49 25.04 29.28 -17.17
C THR A 49 23.93 29.69 -16.20
N GLU A 50 23.24 30.80 -16.48
CA GLU A 50 22.04 31.21 -15.74
C GLU A 50 20.95 30.13 -15.77
N ARG A 51 20.83 29.37 -16.86
CA ARG A 51 19.88 28.25 -16.95
C ARG A 51 20.25 27.07 -16.06
N CYS A 52 21.56 26.87 -15.84
CA CYS A 52 22.04 25.82 -14.97
C CYS A 52 21.86 26.19 -13.49
N THR A 53 22.32 27.37 -13.09
CA THR A 53 22.24 27.86 -11.70
C THR A 53 20.86 28.34 -11.30
N GLY A 54 20.04 28.71 -12.27
CA GLY A 54 18.83 29.51 -12.09
C GLY A 54 19.15 30.99 -11.95
N SER A 55 18.21 31.85 -12.35
CA SER A 55 18.38 33.32 -12.28
C SER A 55 18.63 33.82 -10.86
N GLU A 56 18.19 33.08 -9.83
CA GLU A 56 18.49 33.41 -8.44
C GLU A 56 19.95 33.16 -8.07
N GLY A 57 20.49 31.96 -8.36
CA GLY A 57 21.91 31.66 -8.13
C GLY A 57 22.79 32.61 -8.94
N TRP A 58 22.39 32.87 -10.19
CA TRP A 58 23.05 33.82 -11.09
C TRP A 58 23.08 35.25 -10.55
N CYS A 59 21.93 35.81 -10.16
CA CYS A 59 21.88 37.17 -9.64
C CYS A 59 22.39 37.30 -8.21
N SER A 60 22.49 36.21 -7.44
CA SER A 60 23.00 36.25 -6.06
C SER A 60 24.51 36.18 -5.95
N GLU A 61 25.18 35.63 -6.95
CA GLU A 61 26.64 35.50 -6.97
C GLU A 61 27.26 36.67 -7.73
N GLN A 62 28.13 37.42 -7.06
CA GLN A 62 28.69 38.67 -7.61
C GLN A 62 29.47 38.44 -8.90
N SER A 63 30.16 37.31 -8.99
CA SER A 63 30.94 36.97 -10.18
C SER A 63 30.05 36.74 -11.41
N TYR A 64 28.82 36.26 -11.26
CA TYR A 64 27.92 35.94 -12.38
C TYR A 64 27.17 37.16 -12.90
N TYR A 65 26.47 37.91 -12.06
CA TYR A 65 25.70 39.06 -12.57
C TYR A 65 26.58 40.18 -13.14
N LYS A 66 27.84 40.30 -12.69
CA LYS A 66 28.80 41.24 -13.28
C LYS A 66 29.22 40.83 -14.69
N GLN A 67 29.26 39.53 -15.01
CA GLN A 67 29.56 39.05 -16.37
C GLN A 67 28.47 39.48 -17.36
N ASP A 68 27.22 39.57 -16.92
CA ASP A 68 26.09 40.08 -17.72
C ASP A 68 26.03 41.62 -17.78
N GLY A 69 27.00 42.32 -17.17
CA GLY A 69 27.08 43.77 -17.17
C GLY A 69 26.19 44.48 -16.14
N TYR A 70 25.59 43.76 -15.18
CA TYR A 70 24.82 44.38 -14.11
C TYR A 70 25.76 44.97 -13.04
N LYS A 71 25.47 46.20 -12.59
CA LYS A 71 26.25 46.89 -11.56
C LYS A 71 25.93 46.41 -10.16
N SER A 72 24.75 45.80 -9.99
CA SER A 72 24.27 45.29 -8.73
C SER A 72 23.38 44.06 -8.93
N GLN A 73 23.24 43.29 -7.85
CA GLN A 73 22.26 42.21 -7.75
C GLN A 73 20.83 42.70 -8.06
N ASP A 74 20.47 43.91 -7.62
CA ASP A 74 19.12 44.48 -7.83
C ASP A 74 18.85 44.72 -9.31
N GLU A 75 19.83 45.26 -10.04
CA GLU A 75 19.73 45.48 -11.48
C GLU A 75 19.56 44.15 -12.22
N CYS A 76 20.30 43.11 -11.80
CA CYS A 76 20.15 41.76 -12.33
C CYS A 76 18.72 41.23 -12.11
N PHE A 77 18.22 41.24 -10.87
CA PHE A 77 16.88 40.72 -10.57
C PHE A 77 15.75 41.53 -11.21
N ASN A 78 15.89 42.86 -11.30
CA ASN A 78 14.88 43.71 -11.90
C ASN A 78 14.77 43.54 -13.41
N ASP A 79 15.85 43.10 -14.07
CA ASP A 79 15.85 42.77 -15.50
C ASP A 79 15.19 41.41 -15.81
N ARG A 80 14.63 40.69 -14.82
CA ARG A 80 13.91 39.43 -15.03
C ARG A 80 12.40 39.55 -14.83
N LYS A 81 11.63 38.87 -15.70
CA LYS A 81 10.17 38.72 -15.62
C LYS A 81 9.79 37.29 -15.25
N GLY A 82 8.85 37.15 -14.31
CA GLY A 82 8.26 35.88 -13.91
C GLY A 82 8.17 35.71 -12.39
N GLN A 83 7.39 34.71 -11.97
CA GLN A 83 7.42 34.18 -10.62
C GLN A 83 7.99 32.76 -10.64
N ILE A 84 8.73 32.41 -9.61
CA ILE A 84 9.41 31.12 -9.47
C ILE A 84 8.51 30.19 -8.65
N PRO A 85 8.39 28.90 -9.00
CA PRO A 85 7.79 27.93 -8.09
C PRO A 85 8.49 27.94 -6.74
N TRP A 86 7.69 27.83 -5.66
CA TRP A 86 8.24 27.70 -4.32
C TRP A 86 9.03 26.40 -4.20
N ALA A 87 10.28 26.49 -3.73
CA ALA A 87 11.15 25.33 -3.54
C ALA A 87 11.42 25.12 -2.05
N TYR A 88 11.38 23.87 -1.60
CA TYR A 88 11.78 23.49 -0.25
C TYR A 88 13.25 23.07 -0.23
N MET A 89 13.89 23.21 0.92
CA MET A 89 15.27 22.81 1.15
C MET A 89 15.48 21.34 0.81
N ASN A 90 16.64 20.97 0.29
CA ASN A 90 17.08 19.59 0.08
C ASN A 90 18.42 19.40 0.79
N VAL A 91 18.52 18.39 1.65
CA VAL A 91 19.76 18.14 2.42
C VAL A 91 20.80 17.33 1.68
N ASP A 92 20.43 16.70 0.56
CA ASP A 92 21.34 15.86 -0.22
C ASP A 92 22.27 16.69 -1.11
N CYS A 93 22.44 17.97 -0.76
CA CYS A 93 23.21 18.92 -1.51
C CYS A 93 23.95 19.87 -0.57
N SER A 94 25.26 20.01 -0.82
CA SER A 94 26.15 20.93 -0.12
C SER A 94 26.27 22.30 -0.81
N LEU A 95 25.70 22.45 -2.00
CA LEU A 95 25.76 23.67 -2.77
C LEU A 95 24.79 24.71 -2.22
N LYS A 96 25.21 25.96 -2.24
CA LYS A 96 24.43 27.12 -1.79
C LYS A 96 23.46 27.62 -2.86
N VAL A 97 22.62 26.73 -3.40
CA VAL A 97 21.71 27.01 -4.52
C VAL A 97 20.25 26.73 -4.14
N LEU A 98 19.31 27.28 -4.91
CA LEU A 98 17.86 27.16 -4.65
C LEU A 98 17.38 25.72 -4.47
N SER A 99 17.91 24.78 -5.27
CA SER A 99 17.54 23.37 -5.18
C SER A 99 17.94 22.71 -3.86
N CYS A 100 18.82 23.35 -3.09
CA CYS A 100 19.41 22.83 -1.86
C CYS A 100 18.94 23.62 -0.65
N ASP A 101 18.97 24.96 -0.70
CA ASP A 101 18.53 25.79 0.42
C ASP A 101 17.01 26.05 0.44
N GLY A 102 16.33 25.85 -0.70
CA GLY A 102 14.94 26.27 -0.90
C GLY A 102 14.77 27.79 -0.95
N SER A 103 13.56 28.22 -1.29
CA SER A 103 13.21 29.66 -1.45
C SER A 103 13.46 30.45 -0.17
N ASP A 104 13.13 29.87 0.99
CA ASP A 104 13.39 30.49 2.30
C ASP A 104 14.88 30.64 2.58
N GLY A 105 15.65 29.56 2.42
CA GLY A 105 17.08 29.58 2.70
C GLY A 105 17.84 30.58 1.83
N MET A 106 17.44 30.72 0.57
CA MET A 106 18.02 31.70 -0.35
C MET A 106 17.69 33.14 0.04
N CYS A 107 16.41 33.48 0.22
CA CYS A 107 16.04 34.86 0.58
C CYS A 107 16.55 35.25 1.99
N PHE A 108 16.67 34.30 2.93
CA PHE A 108 17.19 34.57 4.28
C PHE A 108 18.66 35.02 4.31
N ARG A 109 19.42 34.83 3.23
CA ARG A 109 20.81 35.31 3.12
C ARG A 109 20.91 36.80 2.84
N ILE A 110 19.83 37.42 2.39
CA ILE A 110 19.79 38.85 2.10
C ILE A 110 19.64 39.61 3.43
N GLU A 111 20.68 40.35 3.81
CA GLU A 111 20.73 41.08 5.09
C GLU A 111 19.72 42.23 5.12
N ASN A 112 19.63 43.01 4.04
CA ASN A 112 18.69 44.13 3.91
C ASN A 112 17.24 43.62 3.84
N GLU A 113 16.40 44.14 4.74
CA GLU A 113 15.02 43.68 4.92
C GLU A 113 14.13 43.93 3.70
N ASP A 114 14.21 45.11 3.10
CA ASP A 114 13.40 45.47 1.92
C ASP A 114 13.76 44.60 0.70
N ARG A 115 15.05 44.32 0.51
CA ARG A 115 15.53 43.40 -0.54
C ARG A 115 15.09 41.97 -0.28
N ARG A 116 15.17 41.51 0.97
CA ARG A 116 14.68 40.18 1.36
C ARG A 116 13.19 40.04 1.10
N HIS A 117 12.40 41.06 1.41
CA HIS A 117 10.96 41.07 1.11
C HIS A 117 10.68 41.02 -0.39
N THR A 118 11.48 41.74 -1.18
CA THR A 118 11.41 41.73 -2.65
C THR A 118 11.76 40.35 -3.22
N CYS A 119 12.75 39.66 -2.65
CA CYS A 119 13.08 38.27 -2.99
C CYS A 119 11.85 37.36 -2.82
N PHE A 120 11.16 37.42 -1.68
CA PHE A 120 9.94 36.62 -1.46
C PHE A 120 8.79 36.94 -2.41
N LEU A 121 8.69 38.18 -2.91
CA LEU A 121 7.67 38.57 -3.90
C LEU A 121 7.88 37.91 -5.27
N ARG A 122 9.11 37.49 -5.58
CA ARG A 122 9.45 36.81 -6.83
C ARG A 122 9.03 35.34 -6.86
N TYR A 123 8.69 34.76 -5.71
CA TYR A 123 8.17 33.39 -5.65
C TYR A 123 6.65 33.36 -5.75
N LEU A 124 6.13 32.32 -6.40
CA LEU A 124 4.78 31.87 -6.19
C LEU A 124 4.59 31.53 -4.70
N LYS A 125 3.39 31.73 -4.17
CA LYS A 125 3.11 31.38 -2.77
C LYS A 125 3.35 29.90 -2.55
N GLY A 126 4.15 29.57 -1.54
CA GLY A 126 4.36 28.20 -1.09
C GLY A 126 3.05 27.56 -0.63
N TYR A 127 2.96 26.24 -0.65
CA TYR A 127 1.78 25.57 -0.13
C TYR A 127 1.71 25.76 1.40
N PHE A 128 0.49 25.84 1.94
CA PHE A 128 0.32 25.67 3.37
C PHE A 128 0.53 24.20 3.70
N LEU A 129 1.59 23.92 4.44
CA LEU A 129 1.99 22.59 4.84
C LEU A 129 1.55 22.29 6.25
N GLU A 130 1.09 21.07 6.44
CA GLU A 130 0.92 20.51 7.76
C GLU A 130 2.26 19.94 8.25
N PRO A 131 2.47 19.87 9.58
CA PRO A 131 3.58 19.11 10.15
C PRO A 131 3.71 17.71 9.53
N HIS A 132 4.95 17.28 9.31
CA HIS A 132 5.34 16.00 8.70
C HIS A 132 4.79 15.75 7.28
N THR A 133 4.66 16.79 6.47
CA THR A 133 4.38 16.66 5.03
C THR A 133 5.49 15.83 4.35
N PRO A 134 5.18 14.99 3.34
CA PRO A 134 6.17 14.23 2.58
C PRO A 134 7.36 15.08 2.12
N GLY A 135 8.55 14.51 2.19
CA GLY A 135 9.81 15.21 1.93
C GLY A 135 10.39 15.95 3.13
N CYS A 136 9.75 15.88 4.32
CA CYS A 136 10.38 16.30 5.56
C CYS A 136 11.72 15.59 5.77
N VAL A 137 12.78 16.37 5.99
CA VAL A 137 14.11 15.83 6.27
C VAL A 137 14.26 15.55 7.76
N SER A 138 14.18 14.28 8.14
CA SER A 138 14.27 13.84 9.54
C SER A 138 15.74 13.78 9.99
N GLY A 139 16.34 14.93 10.31
CA GLY A 139 17.71 15.00 10.83
C GLY A 139 17.86 16.01 11.97
N PRO A 140 18.88 15.87 12.84
CA PRO A 140 19.10 16.74 14.00
C PRO A 140 19.30 18.22 13.63
N VAL A 141 19.59 18.52 12.36
CA VAL A 141 19.81 19.88 11.85
C VAL A 141 18.58 20.46 11.12
N GLY A 142 17.59 19.62 10.78
CA GLY A 142 16.58 19.93 9.75
C GLY A 142 15.14 20.13 10.22
N VAL A 143 14.70 19.51 11.32
CA VAL A 143 13.26 19.46 11.68
C VAL A 143 12.67 20.87 11.93
N GLU A 144 13.40 21.75 12.61
CA GLU A 144 12.95 23.12 12.89
C GLU A 144 13.17 24.09 11.72
N LYS A 145 14.05 23.72 10.77
CA LYS A 145 14.42 24.55 9.63
C LYS A 145 13.62 24.22 8.36
N ASP A 146 12.95 23.07 8.35
CA ASP A 146 12.12 22.60 7.24
C ASP A 146 10.63 22.76 7.59
N GLU A 147 9.95 23.57 6.79
CA GLU A 147 8.51 23.80 6.91
C GLU A 147 7.70 22.51 6.71
N ARG A 148 8.20 21.55 5.92
CA ARG A 148 7.54 20.24 5.74
C ARG A 148 7.51 19.45 7.04
N CYS A 149 8.51 19.63 7.91
CA CYS A 149 8.60 18.91 9.17
C CYS A 149 7.74 19.56 10.26
N SER A 150 7.91 20.86 10.46
CA SER A 150 7.24 21.62 11.53
C SER A 150 5.82 22.07 11.17
N GLY A 151 5.51 22.18 9.87
CA GLY A 151 4.27 22.74 9.36
C GLY A 151 4.26 24.26 9.31
N THR A 152 3.56 24.83 8.33
CA THR A 152 3.55 26.26 8.03
C THR A 152 3.27 27.15 9.23
N LYS A 153 2.30 26.79 10.08
CA LYS A 153 1.95 27.60 11.25
C LYS A 153 3.09 27.69 12.25
N ALA A 154 3.65 26.54 12.67
CA ALA A 154 4.76 26.52 13.62
C ALA A 154 6.03 27.11 12.99
N TYR A 155 6.29 26.80 11.71
CA TYR A 155 7.39 27.36 10.94
C TYR A 155 7.36 28.89 10.90
N CYS A 156 6.23 29.48 10.51
CA CYS A 156 6.08 30.94 10.43
C CYS A 156 6.11 31.62 11.81
N GLY A 157 5.70 30.92 12.88
CA GLY A 157 5.77 31.42 14.26
C GLY A 157 7.15 31.33 14.90
N ALA A 158 8.10 30.59 14.30
CA ALA A 158 9.43 30.43 14.85
C ALA A 158 10.26 31.73 14.74
N ALA A 159 11.10 31.98 15.76
CA ALA A 159 11.80 33.27 15.92
C ALA A 159 12.66 33.66 14.70
N ARG A 160 13.28 32.68 14.04
CA ARG A 160 14.09 32.91 12.83
C ARG A 160 13.24 33.43 11.68
N GLN A 161 12.07 32.83 11.46
CA GLN A 161 11.13 33.16 10.40
C GLN A 161 10.46 34.50 10.67
N VAL A 162 10.06 34.76 11.92
CA VAL A 162 9.56 36.07 12.35
C VAL A 162 10.61 37.16 12.09
N LYS A 163 11.87 36.93 12.45
CA LYS A 163 12.98 37.88 12.16
C LYS A 163 13.17 38.12 10.66
N ALA A 164 13.07 37.08 9.84
CA ALA A 164 13.32 37.20 8.42
C ALA A 164 12.13 37.80 7.63
N TYR A 165 10.90 37.47 8.00
CA TYR A 165 9.69 37.96 7.36
C TYR A 165 9.12 39.24 7.99
N GLY A 166 9.60 39.62 9.17
CA GLY A 166 9.11 40.73 9.97
C GLY A 166 7.95 40.37 10.90
N SER A 167 7.15 39.35 10.58
CA SER A 167 6.07 38.81 11.42
C SER A 167 5.63 37.43 10.97
N GLU A 168 4.95 36.69 11.86
CA GLU A 168 4.29 35.42 11.51
C GLU A 168 3.26 35.62 10.39
N GLN A 169 2.46 36.69 10.45
CA GLN A 169 1.43 36.99 9.44
C GLN A 169 2.04 37.34 8.08
N ALA A 170 3.21 37.99 8.05
CA ALA A 170 3.94 38.24 6.81
C ALA A 170 4.41 36.92 6.17
N CYS A 171 4.92 35.98 6.97
CA CYS A 171 5.27 34.63 6.49
C CYS A 171 4.03 33.88 5.98
N LEU A 172 2.93 33.85 6.74
CA LEU A 172 1.69 33.17 6.33
C LEU A 172 1.09 33.72 5.04
N ARG A 173 1.20 35.04 4.78
CA ARG A 173 0.75 35.66 3.52
C ARG A 173 1.54 35.18 2.30
N ARG A 174 2.74 34.62 2.50
CA ARG A 174 3.58 33.99 1.46
C ARG A 174 3.23 32.54 1.23
N ARG A 175 2.25 32.00 1.95
CA ARG A 175 1.70 30.69 1.71
C ARG A 175 0.30 30.80 1.11
N GLN A 176 -0.08 29.77 0.37
CA GLN A 176 -1.45 29.57 -0.06
C GLN A 176 -2.33 29.44 1.17
N THR A 177 -3.61 29.76 1.05
CA THR A 177 -4.55 29.54 2.16
C THR A 177 -4.64 28.05 2.46
N ALA A 178 -4.66 27.70 3.74
CA ALA A 178 -4.93 26.32 4.15
C ALA A 178 -6.22 25.84 3.47
N PRO A 179 -6.22 24.64 2.84
CA PRO A 179 -7.40 24.14 2.16
C PRO A 179 -8.58 24.07 3.15
N ALA A 180 -9.70 24.67 2.78
CA ALA A 180 -10.94 24.62 3.54
C ALA A 180 -11.63 23.28 3.25
N GLY A 181 -11.34 22.25 4.04
CA GLY A 181 -11.95 20.93 3.90
C GLY A 181 -11.35 19.90 4.86
N GLU A 182 -12.01 18.73 4.94
CA GLU A 182 -11.43 17.57 5.61
C GLU A 182 -10.07 17.26 4.99
N ARG A 183 -9.05 17.27 5.85
CA ARG A 183 -7.67 17.12 5.44
C ARG A 183 -7.48 15.69 4.97
N LYS A 184 -7.10 15.52 3.71
CA LYS A 184 -6.72 14.21 3.19
C LYS A 184 -5.52 13.71 4.00
N LYS A 185 -5.72 12.63 4.77
CA LYS A 185 -4.66 11.98 5.52
C LYS A 185 -3.56 11.55 4.56
N THR A 186 -2.30 11.80 4.93
CA THR A 186 -1.14 11.41 4.12
C THR A 186 -0.94 9.89 4.17
N PRO A 187 -0.48 9.24 3.09
CA PRO A 187 -0.23 7.80 3.12
C PRO A 187 0.74 7.42 4.24
N PHE A 188 0.49 6.27 4.87
CA PHE A 188 1.45 5.64 5.77
C PHE A 188 2.48 4.88 4.95
N LEU A 189 3.77 5.09 5.23
CA LEU A 189 4.87 4.47 4.51
C LEU A 189 5.55 3.43 5.40
N PRO A 190 5.62 2.14 5.00
CA PRO A 190 6.41 1.16 5.72
C PRO A 190 7.90 1.48 5.58
N ALA A 191 8.71 1.06 6.56
CA ALA A 191 10.16 1.19 6.47
C ALA A 191 10.70 0.37 5.29
N GLN A 192 11.59 0.97 4.50
CA GLN A 192 12.27 0.28 3.41
C GLN A 192 13.56 -0.35 3.91
N ARG A 193 13.87 -1.55 3.39
CA ARG A 193 15.10 -2.27 3.75
C ARG A 193 16.34 -1.63 3.12
N VAL A 194 16.21 -1.17 1.88
CA VAL A 194 17.29 -0.57 1.11
C VAL A 194 16.89 0.85 0.78
N CYS A 195 17.57 1.78 1.41
CA CYS A 195 17.45 3.19 1.08
C CYS A 195 18.68 3.61 0.30
N ALA A 196 18.47 4.38 -0.77
CA ALA A 196 19.54 5.16 -1.38
C ALA A 196 19.99 6.29 -0.41
N SER A 197 20.76 7.25 -0.90
CA SER A 197 21.37 8.38 -0.15
C SER A 197 20.51 9.04 0.94
N ASP A 198 19.19 8.98 0.82
CA ASP A 198 18.24 9.70 1.65
C ASP A 198 17.78 8.85 2.86
N ALA A 199 18.74 8.28 3.59
CA ALA A 199 18.52 7.36 4.71
C ALA A 199 17.72 7.96 5.88
N ALA A 200 17.50 9.28 5.88
CA ALA A 200 16.73 10.02 6.88
C ALA A 200 15.31 10.38 6.43
N SER A 201 14.95 10.11 5.16
CA SER A 201 13.62 10.41 4.64
C SER A 201 12.57 9.47 5.21
N GLU A 202 11.32 9.94 5.39
CA GLU A 202 10.19 9.07 5.81
C GLU A 202 9.95 7.92 4.83
N VAL A 203 10.23 8.13 3.53
CA VAL A 203 10.14 7.08 2.51
C VAL A 203 11.10 5.92 2.83
N CYS A 204 12.27 6.24 3.36
CA CYS A 204 13.25 5.26 3.78
C CYS A 204 12.90 4.66 5.14
N ILE A 205 12.84 5.47 6.20
CA ILE A 205 12.76 4.97 7.57
C ILE A 205 11.34 4.52 7.97
N GLY A 206 10.34 4.90 7.18
CA GLY A 206 8.93 4.63 7.42
C GLY A 206 8.27 5.64 8.36
N THR A 207 6.95 5.77 8.21
CA THR A 207 6.11 6.69 8.99
C THR A 207 6.20 6.46 10.50
N GLU A 208 6.31 5.21 10.95
CA GLU A 208 6.46 4.90 12.37
C GLU A 208 7.75 5.45 12.97
N ALA A 209 8.88 5.26 12.29
CA ALA A 209 10.17 5.78 12.75
C ALA A 209 10.24 7.31 12.65
N THR A 210 9.56 7.91 11.66
CA THR A 210 9.42 9.36 11.53
C THR A 210 8.57 9.95 12.65
N CYS A 211 7.41 9.36 12.94
CA CYS A 211 6.50 9.85 13.98
C CYS A 211 6.97 9.49 15.40
N ARG A 212 7.76 8.43 15.59
CA ARG A 212 8.27 7.95 16.90
C ARG A 212 7.19 7.80 17.98
N GLY A 213 5.97 7.42 17.59
CA GLY A 213 4.84 7.30 18.52
C GLY A 213 4.11 8.60 18.84
N ASP A 214 4.42 9.73 18.18
CA ASP A 214 3.58 10.92 18.29
C ASP A 214 2.19 10.63 17.70
N ALA A 215 1.21 10.49 18.59
CA ALA A 215 -0.18 10.21 18.23
C ALA A 215 -0.78 11.26 17.27
N LYS A 216 -0.36 12.54 17.37
CA LYS A 216 -0.82 13.59 16.46
C LYS A 216 -0.21 13.43 15.07
N CYS A 217 1.04 12.95 14.98
CA CYS A 217 1.68 12.62 13.71
C CYS A 217 0.98 11.43 13.06
N LEU A 218 0.72 10.36 13.83
CA LEU A 218 0.07 9.15 13.33
C LEU A 218 -1.40 9.37 12.94
N ASP A 219 -2.18 10.17 13.68
CA ASP A 219 -3.59 10.45 13.31
C ASP A 219 -3.73 11.20 11.98
N ARG A 220 -2.69 11.93 11.56
CA ARG A 220 -2.65 12.60 10.24
C ARG A 220 -2.36 11.64 9.09
N ARG A 221 -2.00 10.40 9.40
CA ARG A 221 -1.67 9.37 8.42
C ARG A 221 -2.86 8.48 8.16
N GLN A 222 -2.95 7.97 6.94
CA GLN A 222 -3.88 6.89 6.63
C GLN A 222 -3.54 5.72 7.54
N GLN A 223 -4.57 5.04 8.04
CA GLN A 223 -4.34 3.84 8.84
C GLN A 223 -3.68 2.78 7.93
N PRO A 224 -2.52 2.22 8.32
CA PRO A 224 -1.96 1.11 7.58
C PRO A 224 -2.90 -0.10 7.67
N PRO A 225 -2.90 -0.99 6.66
CA PRO A 225 -3.72 -2.18 6.72
C PRO A 225 -3.30 -3.07 7.89
N PHE A 226 -4.24 -3.82 8.44
CA PHE A 226 -3.90 -4.93 9.32
C PHE A 226 -3.28 -6.05 8.48
N LEU A 227 -2.03 -6.40 8.78
CA LEU A 227 -1.31 -7.46 8.09
C LEU A 227 -1.43 -8.76 8.89
N HIS A 228 -1.81 -9.82 8.20
CA HIS A 228 -1.75 -11.16 8.77
C HIS A 228 -0.33 -11.72 8.68
N PRO A 229 0.02 -12.71 9.52
CA PRO A 229 1.30 -13.41 9.40
C PRO A 229 1.55 -13.89 7.96
N TRP A 230 2.78 -13.68 7.47
CA TRP A 230 3.20 -13.92 6.08
C TRP A 230 2.29 -13.28 5.03
N SER A 231 1.90 -12.02 5.24
CA SER A 231 1.13 -11.27 4.25
C SER A 231 1.81 -11.27 2.88
N ALA A 232 1.07 -10.93 1.83
CA ALA A 232 1.60 -10.81 0.47
C ALA A 232 2.82 -9.87 0.31
N SER A 233 3.07 -8.99 1.28
CA SER A 233 4.22 -8.09 1.32
C SER A 233 5.44 -8.68 2.04
N CYS A 234 5.31 -9.85 2.68
CA CYS A 234 6.44 -10.60 3.22
C CYS A 234 7.14 -11.31 2.06
N ASP A 235 8.40 -10.97 1.82
CA ASP A 235 9.28 -11.68 0.88
C ASP A 235 10.41 -12.39 1.62
N HIS A 236 11.16 -13.25 0.93
CA HIS A 236 12.32 -13.98 1.51
C HIS A 236 13.45 -13.04 2.01
N HIS A 237 13.37 -11.76 1.70
CA HIS A 237 14.33 -10.73 2.07
C HIS A 237 13.85 -9.90 3.28
N SER A 238 12.59 -10.04 3.67
CA SER A 238 11.98 -9.30 4.75
C SER A 238 12.44 -9.88 6.08
N PRO A 239 12.77 -9.05 7.08
CA PRO A 239 13.02 -9.53 8.43
C PRO A 239 11.82 -10.31 8.97
N GLU A 240 12.05 -11.42 9.67
CA GLU A 240 10.98 -12.24 10.25
C GLU A 240 10.10 -11.46 11.24
N ASP A 241 10.67 -10.43 11.89
CA ASP A 241 10.01 -9.53 12.83
C ASP A 241 9.31 -8.33 12.16
N SER A 242 9.41 -8.19 10.83
CA SER A 242 8.66 -7.19 10.08
C SER A 242 7.15 -7.41 10.21
N GLU A 243 6.35 -6.33 10.21
CA GLU A 243 4.89 -6.44 10.34
C GLU A 243 4.28 -7.32 9.24
N ALA A 244 4.87 -7.29 8.04
CA ALA A 244 4.41 -8.11 6.92
C ALA A 244 4.60 -9.61 7.15
N CYS A 245 5.68 -10.03 7.82
CA CYS A 245 5.98 -11.44 8.07
C CYS A 245 5.43 -11.93 9.41
N ALA A 246 5.61 -11.15 10.48
CA ALA A 246 5.12 -11.48 11.81
C ALA A 246 3.59 -11.33 11.94
N GLY A 247 2.98 -10.43 11.14
CA GLY A 247 1.60 -9.99 11.27
C GLY A 247 1.43 -8.92 12.35
N THR A 248 0.45 -8.03 12.16
CA THR A 248 0.14 -6.89 13.05
C THR A 248 -0.03 -7.31 14.51
N ALA A 249 -0.71 -8.44 14.78
CA ALA A 249 -0.96 -8.87 16.15
C ALA A 249 0.33 -9.20 16.92
N GLN A 250 1.32 -9.81 16.26
CA GLN A 250 2.62 -10.10 16.84
C GLN A 250 3.51 -8.85 16.84
N TYR A 251 3.53 -8.11 15.73
CA TYR A 251 4.28 -6.86 15.58
C TYR A 251 3.94 -5.83 16.66
N CYS A 252 2.66 -5.63 16.95
CA CYS A 252 2.20 -4.73 18.02
C CYS A 252 2.48 -5.24 19.45
N SER A 253 3.00 -6.46 19.59
CA SER A 253 3.46 -7.00 20.89
C SER A 253 4.91 -6.63 21.20
N ASP A 254 5.64 -6.05 20.25
CA ASP A 254 7.00 -5.56 20.45
C ASP A 254 7.04 -4.40 21.47
N GLU A 255 8.04 -4.41 22.36
CA GLU A 255 8.18 -3.40 23.43
C GLU A 255 8.36 -1.98 22.87
N THR A 256 9.06 -1.83 21.74
CA THR A 256 9.25 -0.52 21.09
C THR A 256 7.92 0.01 20.59
N ARG A 257 7.08 -0.85 19.99
CA ARG A 257 5.74 -0.47 19.52
C ARG A 257 4.79 -0.18 20.68
N ILE A 258 4.83 -0.96 21.75
CA ILE A 258 4.06 -0.64 22.97
C ILE A 258 4.47 0.72 23.53
N LYS A 259 5.77 1.05 23.55
CA LYS A 259 6.25 2.36 23.97
C LYS A 259 5.76 3.50 23.07
N TRP A 260 5.67 3.28 21.76
CA TRP A 260 5.23 4.29 20.80
C TRP A 260 3.71 4.51 20.82
N TYR A 261 2.92 3.45 20.92
CA TYR A 261 1.45 3.54 20.86
C TYR A 261 0.78 3.59 22.24
N GLY A 262 1.53 3.37 23.32
CA GLY A 262 1.03 3.32 24.69
C GLY A 262 0.54 1.93 25.11
N SER A 263 -0.04 1.15 24.19
CA SER A 263 -0.42 -0.24 24.44
C SER A 263 -0.44 -1.09 23.16
N ARG A 264 -0.38 -2.41 23.31
CA ARG A 264 -0.58 -3.37 22.20
C ARG A 264 -1.94 -3.15 21.52
N LYS A 265 -2.98 -2.87 22.31
CA LYS A 265 -4.35 -2.66 21.81
C LYS A 265 -4.44 -1.40 20.95
N ASP A 266 -3.80 -0.32 21.37
CA ASP A 266 -3.81 0.95 20.63
C ASP A 266 -3.00 0.86 19.33
N CYS A 267 -1.88 0.10 19.34
CA CYS A 267 -1.15 -0.24 18.12
C CYS A 267 -2.05 -0.99 17.12
N ILE A 268 -2.78 -2.02 17.57
CA ILE A 268 -3.72 -2.76 16.70
C ILE A 268 -4.85 -1.85 16.20
N ASN A 269 -5.44 -1.04 17.07
CA ASN A 269 -6.53 -0.12 16.71
C ASN A 269 -6.09 1.02 15.77
N SER A 270 -4.79 1.29 15.69
CA SER A 270 -4.24 2.25 14.74
C SER A 270 -4.16 1.70 13.31
N ARG A 271 -4.38 0.40 13.13
CA ARG A 271 -4.46 -0.26 11.82
C ARG A 271 -5.90 -0.25 11.30
N GLY A 272 -6.05 -0.58 10.02
CA GLY A 272 -7.34 -0.96 9.45
C GLY A 272 -7.93 -2.17 10.16
N ALA A 273 -9.20 -2.46 9.90
CA ALA A 273 -9.82 -3.67 10.44
C ALA A 273 -9.11 -4.92 9.88
N PRO A 274 -8.97 -6.00 10.68
CA PRO A 274 -8.50 -7.28 10.17
C PRO A 274 -9.52 -7.82 9.17
N GLU A 275 -9.19 -7.75 7.89
CA GLU A 275 -9.97 -8.38 6.83
C GLU A 275 -9.41 -9.78 6.53
N PRO A 276 -10.25 -10.80 6.32
CA PRO A 276 -9.78 -12.10 5.85
C PRO A 276 -9.03 -11.92 4.54
N VAL A 277 -7.78 -12.39 4.48
CA VAL A 277 -7.01 -12.31 3.24
C VAL A 277 -7.58 -13.33 2.27
N ARG A 278 -7.82 -12.93 1.02
CA ARG A 278 -8.28 -13.88 0.01
C ARG A 278 -7.24 -15.00 -0.16
N TRP A 279 -7.71 -16.25 -0.23
CA TRP A 279 -6.87 -17.37 -0.62
C TRP A 279 -6.27 -17.14 -2.01
N LEU A 280 -4.94 -17.23 -2.12
CA LEU A 280 -4.21 -17.04 -3.36
C LEU A 280 -3.76 -18.38 -3.91
N GLN A 281 -4.11 -18.63 -5.17
CA GLN A 281 -3.52 -19.73 -5.94
C GLN A 281 -2.14 -19.28 -6.45
N PRO A 282 -1.18 -20.21 -6.63
CA PRO A 282 0.12 -19.87 -7.20
C PRO A 282 -0.05 -19.12 -8.53
N SER A 283 0.59 -17.95 -8.66
CA SER A 283 0.43 -17.11 -9.83
C SER A 283 1.14 -17.71 -11.04
N GLU A 284 0.42 -17.84 -12.16
CA GLU A 284 1.00 -18.22 -13.45
C GLU A 284 1.68 -17.03 -14.16
N ALA A 285 1.68 -15.83 -13.57
CA ALA A 285 2.29 -14.66 -14.17
C ALA A 285 3.82 -14.85 -14.31
N LYS A 286 4.31 -14.77 -15.55
CA LYS A 286 5.75 -14.83 -15.85
C LYS A 286 6.50 -13.74 -15.06
N GLY A 287 7.50 -14.16 -14.27
CA GLY A 287 8.38 -13.26 -13.51
C GLY A 287 8.08 -13.14 -12.01
N CYS A 288 7.12 -13.91 -11.48
CA CYS A 288 6.84 -13.95 -10.05
C CYS A 288 7.85 -14.89 -9.35
N THR A 289 9.01 -14.38 -8.93
CA THR A 289 10.09 -15.19 -8.29
C THR A 289 10.41 -14.78 -6.85
N ASN A 290 9.61 -13.90 -6.26
CA ASN A 290 10.04 -13.16 -5.06
C ASN A 290 9.68 -13.81 -3.73
N GLY A 291 9.20 -15.06 -3.73
CA GLY A 291 8.84 -15.72 -2.47
C GLY A 291 7.58 -15.21 -1.79
N THR A 292 6.83 -14.35 -2.46
CA THR A 292 5.63 -13.75 -1.89
C THR A 292 4.45 -14.70 -2.08
N GLU A 293 3.45 -14.59 -1.20
CA GLU A 293 2.21 -15.37 -1.30
C GLU A 293 1.48 -15.17 -2.64
N ILE A 294 1.61 -13.99 -3.25
CA ILE A 294 1.07 -13.73 -4.59
C ILE A 294 1.73 -14.64 -5.64
N CYS A 295 3.03 -14.93 -5.51
CA CYS A 295 3.74 -15.76 -6.46
C CYS A 295 3.55 -17.25 -6.17
N GLU A 296 3.80 -17.66 -4.93
CA GLU A 296 3.86 -19.07 -4.55
C GLU A 296 2.50 -19.66 -4.17
N GLY A 297 1.52 -18.80 -3.86
CA GLY A 297 0.21 -19.20 -3.37
C GLY A 297 0.17 -19.40 -1.85
N THR A 298 -1.03 -19.41 -1.30
CA THR A 298 -1.28 -19.53 0.15
C THR A 298 -0.76 -20.84 0.73
N GLU A 299 -0.92 -21.97 0.02
CA GLU A 299 -0.44 -23.28 0.49
C GLU A 299 1.08 -23.26 0.68
N ALA A 300 1.83 -22.84 -0.34
CA ALA A 300 3.29 -22.83 -0.31
C ALA A 300 3.87 -21.92 0.79
N VAL A 301 3.19 -20.82 1.13
CA VAL A 301 3.62 -19.91 2.19
C VAL A 301 3.25 -20.42 3.59
N CYS A 302 2.06 -21.00 3.76
CA CYS A 302 1.62 -21.49 5.07
C CYS A 302 2.23 -22.84 5.46
N TRP A 303 2.70 -23.62 4.48
CA TRP A 303 3.21 -24.98 4.72
C TRP A 303 4.51 -25.09 5.52
N PRO A 304 5.57 -24.30 5.23
CA PRO A 304 6.89 -24.47 5.82
C PRO A 304 6.98 -24.11 7.32
N VAL A 305 5.88 -23.69 7.95
CA VAL A 305 5.85 -23.23 9.35
C VAL A 305 4.92 -24.10 10.20
N PRO A 306 5.31 -25.34 10.57
CA PRO A 306 4.40 -26.31 11.22
C PRO A 306 3.70 -25.78 12.47
N SER A 307 4.39 -24.99 13.31
CA SER A 307 3.85 -24.47 14.56
C SER A 307 2.80 -23.37 14.38
N LYS A 308 2.74 -22.74 13.20
CA LYS A 308 1.83 -21.63 12.89
C LYS A 308 1.00 -21.87 11.63
N ARG A 309 1.09 -23.07 11.04
CA ARG A 309 0.37 -23.51 9.82
C ARG A 309 -1.14 -23.20 9.91
N ASP A 310 -1.77 -23.58 11.02
CA ASP A 310 -3.21 -23.34 11.23
C ASP A 310 -3.58 -21.87 11.42
N GLU A 311 -2.71 -21.09 12.05
CA GLU A 311 -2.91 -19.64 12.18
C GLU A 311 -2.79 -18.97 10.81
N CYS A 312 -1.78 -19.35 10.02
CA CYS A 312 -1.57 -18.87 8.67
C CYS A 312 -2.81 -19.13 7.80
N PHE A 313 -3.32 -20.37 7.77
CA PHE A 313 -4.52 -20.69 6.99
C PHE A 313 -5.79 -20.02 7.50
N ARG A 314 -5.99 -19.90 8.82
CA ARG A 314 -7.17 -19.22 9.40
C ARG A 314 -7.21 -17.72 9.12
N ALA A 315 -6.04 -17.10 8.94
CA ALA A 315 -5.93 -15.71 8.54
C ALA A 315 -6.36 -15.48 7.07
N ARG A 316 -6.40 -16.54 6.26
CA ARG A 316 -6.93 -16.51 4.90
C ARG A 316 -8.40 -16.96 4.89
N GLY A 317 -9.10 -16.55 3.84
CA GLY A 317 -10.37 -17.14 3.46
C GLY A 317 -10.18 -18.59 3.03
N LEU A 318 -11.29 -19.29 2.89
CA LEU A 318 -11.31 -20.66 2.42
C LEU A 318 -10.77 -20.76 0.98
N ALA A 319 -10.02 -21.81 0.71
CA ALA A 319 -9.62 -22.17 -0.63
C ALA A 319 -10.86 -22.44 -1.50
N PRO A 320 -10.89 -22.01 -2.77
CA PRO A 320 -12.04 -22.27 -3.63
C PRO A 320 -12.15 -23.76 -3.94
N PHE A 321 -13.38 -24.29 -3.95
CA PHE A 321 -13.64 -25.62 -4.50
C PHE A 321 -13.68 -25.55 -6.03
N LEU A 322 -12.71 -26.16 -6.69
CA LEU A 322 -12.52 -26.13 -8.13
C LEU A 322 -13.06 -27.41 -8.77
N LEU A 323 -13.85 -27.25 -9.83
CA LEU A 323 -14.21 -28.36 -10.71
C LEU A 323 -13.06 -28.64 -11.70
N PRO A 324 -12.88 -29.89 -12.15
CA PRO A 324 -11.83 -30.23 -13.11
C PRO A 324 -11.93 -29.38 -14.39
N ASN A 325 -10.83 -28.73 -14.78
CA ASN A 325 -10.74 -27.90 -15.97
C ASN A 325 -9.59 -28.34 -16.87
N SER A 326 -9.91 -28.97 -18.01
CA SER A 326 -8.91 -29.47 -18.96
C SER A 326 -8.04 -28.40 -19.62
N LYS A 327 -8.40 -27.11 -19.50
CA LYS A 327 -7.58 -25.99 -19.98
C LYS A 327 -6.57 -25.48 -18.95
N ALA A 328 -6.70 -25.90 -17.68
CA ALA A 328 -5.75 -25.53 -16.64
C ALA A 328 -4.43 -26.28 -16.82
N LYS A 329 -3.35 -25.75 -16.26
CA LYS A 329 -2.03 -26.38 -16.30
C LYS A 329 -2.09 -27.76 -15.63
N ALA A 330 -1.59 -28.78 -16.33
CA ALA A 330 -1.54 -30.15 -15.80
C ALA A 330 -0.81 -30.19 -14.45
N GLY A 331 -1.33 -31.00 -13.52
CA GLY A 331 -0.78 -31.13 -12.17
C GLY A 331 -1.18 -30.00 -11.21
N THR A 332 -2.08 -29.09 -11.59
CA THR A 332 -2.70 -28.12 -10.67
C THR A 332 -4.05 -28.61 -10.17
N GLU A 333 -4.50 -28.09 -9.03
CA GLU A 333 -5.84 -28.35 -8.51
C GLU A 333 -6.92 -27.97 -9.53
N ALA A 334 -6.73 -26.87 -10.26
CA ALA A 334 -7.66 -26.47 -11.30
C ALA A 334 -7.78 -27.52 -12.43
N ALA A 335 -6.71 -28.25 -12.76
CA ALA A 335 -6.75 -29.29 -13.79
C ALA A 335 -7.44 -30.58 -13.30
N LEU A 336 -7.14 -30.99 -12.07
CA LEU A 336 -7.67 -32.23 -11.48
C LEU A 336 -9.08 -32.06 -10.89
N GLY A 337 -9.41 -30.87 -10.43
CA GLY A 337 -10.52 -30.59 -9.53
C GLY A 337 -10.18 -30.88 -8.07
N THR A 338 -10.79 -30.14 -7.15
CA THR A 338 -10.59 -30.27 -5.69
C THR A 338 -10.83 -31.68 -5.19
N ASP A 339 -11.85 -32.35 -5.71
CA ASP A 339 -12.24 -33.70 -5.29
C ASP A 339 -11.09 -34.69 -5.47
N GLU A 340 -10.57 -34.80 -6.69
CA GLU A 340 -9.42 -35.65 -7.03
C GLU A 340 -8.13 -35.17 -6.33
N TRP A 341 -7.93 -33.84 -6.27
CA TRP A 341 -6.79 -33.22 -5.59
C TRP A 341 -6.69 -33.63 -4.13
N CYS A 342 -7.81 -33.58 -3.39
CA CYS A 342 -7.85 -33.98 -2.00
C CYS A 342 -7.88 -35.52 -1.85
N HIS A 343 -8.68 -36.26 -2.62
CA HIS A 343 -8.76 -37.72 -2.46
C HIS A 343 -7.45 -38.45 -2.76
N LYS A 344 -6.69 -38.00 -3.76
CA LYS A 344 -5.47 -38.70 -4.21
C LYS A 344 -4.19 -37.97 -3.88
N GLY A 345 -4.24 -36.64 -3.79
CA GLY A 345 -3.05 -35.80 -3.65
C GLY A 345 -2.83 -35.22 -2.27
N PHE A 346 -3.72 -35.41 -1.28
CA PHE A 346 -3.60 -34.68 -0.01
C PHE A 346 -2.22 -34.85 0.65
N HIS A 347 -1.66 -36.07 0.68
CA HIS A 347 -0.32 -36.32 1.21
C HIS A 347 0.78 -35.64 0.40
N ASP A 348 0.70 -35.66 -0.92
CA ASP A 348 1.69 -35.01 -1.82
C ASP A 348 1.65 -33.48 -1.69
N HIS A 349 0.50 -32.93 -1.30
CA HIS A 349 0.29 -31.51 -1.02
C HIS A 349 0.51 -31.17 0.46
N GLY A 350 0.99 -32.14 1.24
CA GLY A 350 1.41 -31.99 2.63
C GLY A 350 0.31 -32.24 3.66
N TYR A 351 -0.96 -32.21 3.31
CA TYR A 351 -2.06 -32.36 4.27
C TYR A 351 -1.94 -33.61 5.15
N ASP A 352 -2.30 -33.47 6.42
CA ASP A 352 -2.23 -34.54 7.41
C ASP A 352 -3.33 -35.60 7.16
N SER A 353 -4.45 -35.18 6.55
CA SER A 353 -5.56 -36.06 6.14
C SER A 353 -6.34 -35.52 4.94
N GLU A 354 -7.08 -36.40 4.27
CA GLU A 354 -8.03 -36.01 3.22
C GLU A 354 -9.05 -34.98 3.72
N ASN A 355 -9.62 -35.20 4.92
CA ASN A 355 -10.59 -34.28 5.51
C ASN A 355 -9.99 -32.90 5.78
N GLU A 356 -8.70 -32.81 6.18
CA GLU A 356 -8.04 -31.51 6.34
C GLU A 356 -8.01 -30.73 5.01
N CYS A 357 -7.67 -31.40 3.90
CA CYS A 357 -7.66 -30.79 2.57
C CYS A 357 -9.03 -30.21 2.20
N PHE A 358 -10.11 -30.94 2.46
CA PHE A 358 -11.47 -30.48 2.24
C PHE A 358 -11.90 -29.37 3.21
N GLN A 359 -11.48 -29.43 4.48
CA GLN A 359 -11.80 -28.41 5.48
C GLN A 359 -11.20 -27.05 5.13
N ARG A 360 -9.98 -27.01 4.57
CA ARG A 360 -9.40 -25.75 4.04
C ARG A 360 -10.23 -25.12 2.93
N ARG A 361 -11.08 -25.91 2.28
CA ARG A 361 -11.99 -25.50 1.20
C ARG A 361 -13.44 -25.33 1.68
N GLY A 362 -13.67 -25.39 2.98
CA GLY A 362 -14.99 -25.21 3.59
C GLY A 362 -15.86 -26.46 3.65
N HIS A 363 -15.29 -27.64 3.42
CA HIS A 363 -16.02 -28.91 3.42
C HIS A 363 -15.54 -29.80 4.57
N ASP A 364 -16.41 -30.06 5.53
CA ASP A 364 -16.16 -31.03 6.60
C ASP A 364 -16.75 -32.38 6.21
N GLN A 365 -15.91 -33.25 5.65
CA GLN A 365 -16.33 -34.58 5.19
C GLN A 365 -16.77 -35.45 6.37
N ASP A 366 -16.10 -35.34 7.52
CA ASP A 366 -16.45 -36.12 8.70
C ASP A 366 -17.83 -35.72 9.23
N ALA A 367 -18.13 -34.42 9.27
CA ALA A 367 -19.46 -33.93 9.62
C ALA A 367 -20.52 -34.37 8.60
N LEU A 368 -20.20 -34.35 7.30
CA LEU A 368 -21.10 -34.83 6.25
C LEU A 368 -21.35 -36.34 6.37
N HIS A 369 -20.31 -37.15 6.55
CA HIS A 369 -20.40 -38.59 6.76
C HIS A 369 -21.19 -38.93 8.02
N ALA A 370 -20.95 -38.23 9.13
CA ALA A 370 -21.71 -38.40 10.36
C ALA A 370 -23.19 -38.08 10.16
N LYS A 371 -23.51 -37.02 9.40
CA LYS A 371 -24.89 -36.64 9.06
C LYS A 371 -25.56 -37.68 8.17
N LEU A 372 -24.89 -38.13 7.10
CA LEU A 372 -25.39 -39.17 6.20
C LEU A 372 -25.58 -40.49 6.95
N ALA A 373 -24.60 -40.90 7.76
CA ALA A 373 -24.72 -42.10 8.58
C ALA A 373 -25.94 -41.99 9.51
N LYS A 374 -26.13 -40.86 10.19
CA LYS A 374 -27.29 -40.66 11.07
C LYS A 374 -28.62 -40.73 10.32
N GLU A 375 -28.73 -40.07 9.17
CA GLU A 375 -29.96 -39.98 8.39
C GLU A 375 -30.31 -41.29 7.68
N TYR A 376 -29.31 -41.98 7.13
CA TYR A 376 -29.52 -43.18 6.33
C TYR A 376 -29.39 -44.48 7.14
N LYS A 377 -28.87 -44.48 8.38
CA LYS A 377 -28.75 -45.69 9.20
C LYS A 377 -30.07 -46.46 9.33
N GLY A 378 -31.19 -45.77 9.48
CA GLY A 378 -32.51 -46.41 9.51
C GLY A 378 -32.87 -47.09 8.19
N LYS A 379 -32.70 -46.37 7.07
CA LYS A 379 -32.99 -46.88 5.72
C LYS A 379 -32.07 -48.04 5.33
N PHE A 380 -30.77 -47.95 5.63
CA PHE A 380 -29.83 -49.04 5.42
C PHE A 380 -30.23 -50.27 6.22
N LYS A 381 -30.65 -50.09 7.48
CA LYS A 381 -31.14 -51.19 8.32
C LYS A 381 -32.37 -51.87 7.70
N GLU A 382 -33.33 -51.11 7.17
CA GLU A 382 -34.51 -51.65 6.49
C GLU A 382 -34.16 -52.41 5.19
N ILE A 383 -33.27 -51.85 4.36
CA ILE A 383 -32.80 -52.52 3.13
C ILE A 383 -32.08 -53.81 3.49
N LEU A 384 -31.19 -53.78 4.49
CA LEU A 384 -30.50 -54.97 4.97
C LEU A 384 -31.50 -56.03 5.48
N TYR A 385 -32.54 -55.64 6.22
CA TYR A 385 -33.58 -56.58 6.65
C TYR A 385 -34.39 -57.18 5.50
N LYS A 386 -34.55 -56.47 4.38
CA LYS A 386 -35.20 -57.01 3.18
C LYS A 386 -34.32 -57.98 2.41
N ILE A 387 -33.01 -57.74 2.35
CA ILE A 387 -32.07 -58.53 1.55
C ILE A 387 -31.54 -59.74 2.32
N MET A 388 -31.29 -59.60 3.62
CA MET A 388 -30.72 -60.64 4.47
C MET A 388 -31.44 -61.99 4.38
N PRO A 389 -32.78 -62.07 4.43
CA PRO A 389 -33.51 -63.34 4.33
C PRO A 389 -33.17 -64.13 3.07
N ASN A 390 -33.01 -63.45 1.93
CA ASN A 390 -32.67 -64.09 0.66
C ASN A 390 -31.25 -64.65 0.70
N ILE A 391 -30.27 -63.88 1.19
CA ILE A 391 -28.88 -64.33 1.33
C ILE A 391 -28.79 -65.55 2.25
N THR A 392 -29.47 -65.49 3.41
CA THR A 392 -29.47 -66.61 4.37
C THR A 392 -30.21 -67.83 3.83
N THR A 393 -31.29 -67.64 3.05
CA THR A 393 -32.04 -68.75 2.45
C THR A 393 -31.20 -69.47 1.39
N GLU A 394 -30.48 -68.73 0.55
CA GLU A 394 -29.59 -69.35 -0.45
C GLU A 394 -28.39 -70.06 0.20
N ALA A 395 -27.81 -69.48 1.26
CA ALA A 395 -26.79 -70.18 2.06
C ALA A 395 -27.33 -71.46 2.71
N ALA A 396 -28.57 -71.43 3.25
CA ALA A 396 -29.23 -72.60 3.82
C ALA A 396 -29.46 -73.70 2.79
N LYS A 397 -29.98 -73.34 1.61
CA LYS A 397 -30.17 -74.31 0.51
C LYS A 397 -28.85 -74.94 0.09
N ARG A 398 -27.78 -74.16 0.02
CA ARG A 398 -26.46 -74.67 -0.39
C ARG A 398 -25.86 -75.62 0.64
N GLU A 399 -25.80 -75.22 1.90
CA GLU A 399 -25.08 -75.98 2.92
C GLU A 399 -25.93 -77.10 3.53
N LEU A 400 -27.17 -76.82 3.92
CA LEU A 400 -28.00 -77.81 4.61
C LEU A 400 -28.62 -78.82 3.64
N ILE A 401 -29.11 -78.35 2.47
CA ILE A 401 -29.82 -79.23 1.53
C ILE A 401 -28.83 -79.89 0.55
N ALA A 402 -28.03 -79.11 -0.18
CA ALA A 402 -27.19 -79.67 -1.24
C ALA A 402 -25.96 -80.42 -0.71
N LYS A 403 -25.32 -79.91 0.36
CA LYS A 403 -24.11 -80.51 0.94
C LYS A 403 -24.34 -81.36 2.18
N LYS A 404 -25.58 -81.38 2.72
CA LYS A 404 -25.93 -82.08 3.97
C LYS A 404 -25.03 -81.67 5.16
N GLY A 405 -24.66 -80.40 5.22
CA GLY A 405 -23.79 -79.84 6.26
C GLY A 405 -24.50 -79.64 7.61
N THR A 406 -23.72 -79.23 8.61
CA THR A 406 -24.20 -78.98 9.98
C THR A 406 -24.77 -77.57 10.15
N ALA A 407 -25.40 -77.31 11.30
CA ALA A 407 -25.86 -75.96 11.67
C ALA A 407 -24.69 -74.96 11.78
N GLU A 408 -23.53 -75.43 12.23
CA GLU A 408 -22.29 -74.67 12.31
C GLU A 408 -21.78 -74.28 10.92
N ASP A 409 -21.84 -75.20 9.95
CA ASP A 409 -21.46 -74.92 8.56
C ASP A 409 -22.36 -73.87 7.92
N PHE A 410 -23.69 -73.98 8.14
CA PHE A 410 -24.66 -72.98 7.70
C PHE A 410 -24.41 -71.61 8.31
N LYS A 411 -24.14 -71.54 9.62
CA LYS A 411 -23.85 -70.26 10.32
C LYS A 411 -22.59 -69.61 9.76
N ARG A 412 -21.53 -70.40 9.54
CA ARG A 412 -20.27 -69.92 8.94
C ARG A 412 -20.49 -69.38 7.54
N GLU A 413 -21.16 -70.15 6.67
CA GLU A 413 -21.39 -69.72 5.28
C GLU A 413 -22.34 -68.52 5.19
N SER A 414 -23.38 -68.45 6.02
CA SER A 414 -24.27 -67.28 6.05
C SER A 414 -23.53 -66.01 6.47
N THR A 415 -22.65 -66.11 7.47
CA THR A 415 -21.81 -64.99 7.90
C THR A 415 -20.84 -64.58 6.81
N HIS A 416 -20.22 -65.55 6.14
CA HIS A 416 -19.30 -65.32 5.02
C HIS A 416 -20.02 -64.67 3.82
N ALA A 417 -21.17 -65.18 3.41
CA ALA A 417 -21.97 -64.64 2.31
C ALA A 417 -22.48 -63.23 2.60
N LEU A 418 -22.93 -62.97 3.83
CA LEU A 418 -23.32 -61.62 4.26
C LEU A 418 -22.13 -60.66 4.23
N LYS A 419 -20.96 -61.10 4.72
CA LYS A 419 -19.74 -60.32 4.66
C LYS A 419 -19.33 -60.02 3.21
N MET A 420 -19.29 -61.01 2.34
CA MET A 420 -19.00 -60.83 0.91
C MET A 420 -19.99 -59.86 0.24
N PHE A 421 -21.28 -59.93 0.61
CA PHE A 421 -22.28 -59.00 0.10
C PHE A 421 -21.99 -57.56 0.55
N LEU A 422 -21.76 -57.35 1.85
CA LEU A 422 -21.45 -56.04 2.42
C LEU A 422 -20.14 -55.46 1.88
N ASP A 423 -19.07 -56.26 1.83
CA ASP A 423 -17.77 -55.87 1.28
C ASP A 423 -17.86 -55.58 -0.23
N GLY A 424 -18.83 -56.18 -0.92
CA GLY A 424 -19.10 -55.95 -2.34
C GLY A 424 -19.98 -54.72 -2.64
N LEU A 425 -20.65 -54.13 -1.64
CA LEU A 425 -21.55 -52.98 -1.83
C LEU A 425 -20.83 -51.76 -2.42
N PRO A 426 -19.63 -51.34 -1.95
CA PRO A 426 -18.92 -50.21 -2.55
C PRO A 426 -18.61 -50.42 -4.03
N LYS A 427 -18.21 -51.64 -4.41
CA LYS A 427 -17.91 -51.98 -5.79
C LYS A 427 -19.16 -51.96 -6.68
N ARG A 428 -20.27 -52.54 -6.21
CA ARG A 428 -21.56 -52.51 -6.93
C ARG A 428 -22.12 -51.10 -7.06
N ALA A 429 -22.00 -50.29 -6.01
CA ALA A 429 -22.39 -48.88 -6.04
C ALA A 429 -21.53 -48.07 -7.03
N ALA A 430 -20.23 -48.36 -7.11
CA ALA A 430 -19.34 -47.75 -8.11
C ALA A 430 -19.72 -48.19 -9.54
N ASP A 431 -20.04 -49.47 -9.76
CA ASP A 431 -20.48 -50.00 -11.05
C ASP A 431 -21.82 -49.39 -11.51
N GLU A 432 -22.77 -49.16 -10.57
CA GLU A 432 -24.02 -48.46 -10.84
C GLU A 432 -23.83 -46.93 -11.06
N ALA A 433 -22.89 -46.29 -10.36
CA ALA A 433 -22.52 -44.89 -10.59
C ALA A 433 -21.80 -44.69 -11.93
N ILE A 434 -21.09 -45.70 -12.43
CA ILE A 434 -20.57 -45.73 -13.81
C ILE A 434 -21.74 -45.80 -14.80
N PHE A 435 -22.83 -46.51 -14.48
CA PHE A 435 -24.06 -46.51 -15.29
C PHE A 435 -24.77 -45.15 -15.31
N SER A 436 -24.76 -44.36 -14.22
CA SER A 436 -25.33 -43.01 -14.25
C SER A 436 -24.52 -42.03 -15.11
N LYS A 437 -23.20 -42.25 -15.28
CA LYS A 437 -22.36 -41.50 -16.24
C LYS A 437 -22.76 -41.72 -17.71
N TRP A 438 -23.38 -42.86 -18.04
CA TRP A 438 -23.94 -43.11 -19.38
C TRP A 438 -25.22 -42.32 -19.66
N PHE A 439 -25.93 -41.84 -18.63
CA PHE A 439 -27.13 -41.01 -18.79
C PHE A 439 -26.86 -39.49 -18.82
N THR A 440 -25.58 -39.06 -18.73
CA THR A 440 -25.15 -37.66 -18.91
C THR A 440 -24.72 -37.30 -20.34
N VAL A 441 -25.16 -38.04 -21.37
CA VAL A 441 -25.03 -37.62 -22.78
C VAL A 441 -26.39 -37.17 -23.31
N SER A 442 -26.77 -35.94 -22.97
CA SER A 442 -27.59 -35.10 -23.85
C SER A 442 -27.30 -33.64 -23.51
N LYS A 443 -26.22 -33.09 -24.05
CA LYS A 443 -26.16 -31.63 -24.20
C LYS A 443 -27.25 -31.23 -25.20
N PRO A 444 -28.09 -30.22 -24.91
CA PRO A 444 -28.80 -29.54 -25.98
C PRO A 444 -27.75 -28.83 -26.83
N LYS A 445 -27.85 -29.00 -28.16
CA LYS A 445 -27.17 -28.11 -29.11
C LYS A 445 -27.69 -26.69 -28.85
N MET A 446 -26.78 -25.77 -28.52
CA MET A 446 -26.92 -24.35 -28.84
C MET A 446 -25.85 -24.01 -29.86
#